data_AF-A0A1Y0FVQ1-F1
#
_entry.id   AF-A0A1Y0FVQ1-F1
#
_cell.length_a   1.000
_cell.length_b   1.000
_cell.length_c   1.000
_cell.angle_alpha   90.00
_cell.angle_beta   90.00
_cell.angle_gamma   90.00
#
_symmetry.space_group_name_H-M   'P 1'
#
loop_
_entity.id
_entity.type
_entity.pdbx_description
1 polymer ?
#
loop_
_entity_poly.entity_id
_entity_poly.type
_entity_poly.pdbx_seq_one_letter_code
_entity_poly.pdbx_strand_id
1 'polypeptide(L)'
;MQTAVLLILTFTTLAAAAYTHYRVPYHTRNARNRWFVHFLLIIVGIAFGWVNSQRYPLNGLWELLVFLSSFGVIHIPAAAILFIKRQQKIEKHK
;
A
#
# COMPACT_ATOMS: atom_id res chain seq x y z
N MET A 1 16.14 -19.33 -0.69
CA MET A 1 16.47 -17.89 -0.58
C MET A 1 15.37 -16.99 -1.16
N GLN A 2 14.83 -17.26 -2.36
CA GLN A 2 13.73 -16.49 -2.96
C GLN A 2 12.46 -16.37 -2.08
N THR A 3 12.09 -17.43 -1.35
CA THR A 3 10.89 -17.46 -0.49
C THR A 3 10.99 -16.48 0.67
N ALA A 4 12.12 -16.47 1.36
CA ALA A 4 12.36 -15.58 2.48
C ALA A 4 12.32 -14.11 2.07
N VAL A 5 12.92 -13.78 0.91
CA VAL A 5 12.89 -12.41 0.36
C VAL A 5 11.45 -11.99 0.05
N LEU A 6 10.67 -12.82 -0.64
CA LEU A 6 9.28 -12.50 -0.98
C LEU A 6 8.38 -12.38 0.24
N LEU A 7 8.60 -13.17 1.29
CA LEU A 7 7.89 -13.02 2.57
C LEU A 7 8.21 -11.69 3.25
N ILE A 8 9.49 -11.32 3.37
CA ILE A 8 9.91 -10.04 3.94
C ILE A 8 9.30 -8.88 3.15
N LEU A 9 9.38 -8.94 1.82
CA LEU A 9 8.87 -7.90 0.92
C LEU A 9 7.35 -7.78 1.04
N THR A 10 6.64 -8.90 1.08
CA THR A 10 5.18 -8.93 1.30
C THR A 10 4.81 -8.31 2.64
N PHE A 11 5.49 -8.69 3.72
CA PHE A 11 5.19 -8.17 5.06
C PHE A 11 5.43 -6.66 5.15
N THR A 12 6.54 -6.18 4.59
CA THR A 12 6.93 -4.77 4.62
C THR A 12 5.95 -3.92 3.80
N THR A 13 5.53 -4.42 2.65
CA THR A 13 4.63 -3.72 1.73
C THR A 13 3.18 -3.73 2.24
N LEU A 14 2.73 -4.82 2.88
CA LEU A 14 1.46 -4.85 3.60
C LEU A 14 1.44 -3.85 4.77
N ALA A 15 2.54 -3.77 5.53
CA ALA A 15 2.66 -2.80 6.60
C ALA A 15 2.57 -1.35 6.06
N ALA A 16 3.15 -1.06 4.90
CA ALA A 16 3.03 0.24 4.24
C ALA A 16 1.59 0.54 3.78
N ALA A 17 0.88 -0.46 3.24
CA ALA A 17 -0.54 -0.33 2.88
C ALA A 17 -1.40 -0.06 4.13
N ALA A 18 -1.20 -0.84 5.20
CA ALA A 18 -1.88 -0.66 6.47
C ALA A 18 -1.62 0.74 7.06
N TYR A 19 -0.37 1.21 7.03
CA TYR A 19 0.01 2.56 7.46
C TYR A 19 -0.72 3.64 6.67
N THR A 20 -0.80 3.47 5.35
CA THR A 20 -1.52 4.39 4.47
C THR A 20 -2.98 4.47 4.87
N HIS A 21 -3.66 3.33 5.00
CA HIS A 21 -5.06 3.26 5.41
C HIS A 21 -5.29 3.82 6.82
N TYR A 22 -4.39 3.57 7.77
CA TYR A 22 -4.51 4.12 9.11
C TYR A 22 -4.37 5.65 9.14
N ARG A 23 -3.60 6.23 8.20
CA ARG A 23 -3.18 7.64 8.24
C ARG A 23 -3.96 8.59 7.34
N VAL A 24 -4.61 8.08 6.30
CA VAL A 24 -5.60 8.82 5.48
C VAL A 24 -6.64 9.56 6.35
N PRO A 25 -7.16 8.96 7.44
CA PRO A 25 -8.00 9.64 8.40
C PRO A 25 -7.51 10.98 8.92
N TYR A 26 -6.23 11.05 9.28
CA TYR A 26 -5.65 12.19 9.98
C TYR A 26 -5.43 13.41 9.07
N HIS A 27 -5.46 13.22 7.74
CA HIS A 27 -5.14 14.27 6.77
C HIS A 27 -6.36 14.69 5.95
N THR A 28 -7.50 14.01 6.11
CA THR A 28 -8.70 14.25 5.31
C THR A 28 -9.85 14.71 6.21
N ARG A 29 -10.20 16.00 6.13
CA ARG A 29 -11.25 16.63 6.96
C ARG A 29 -12.67 16.19 6.56
N ASN A 30 -12.90 15.86 5.28
CA ASN A 30 -14.19 15.37 4.77
C ASN A 30 -14.25 13.84 4.74
N ALA A 31 -15.28 13.26 5.39
CA ALA A 31 -15.52 11.82 5.42
C ALA A 31 -15.70 11.20 4.02
N ARG A 32 -16.32 11.93 3.09
CA ARG A 32 -16.51 11.48 1.70
C ARG A 32 -15.18 11.36 0.94
N ASN A 33 -14.27 12.33 1.11
CA ASN A 33 -12.94 12.26 0.49
C ASN A 33 -12.10 11.14 1.10
N ARG A 34 -12.25 10.86 2.40
CA ARG A 34 -11.57 9.74 3.07
C ARG A 34 -11.96 8.40 2.45
N TRP A 35 -13.26 8.16 2.32
CA TRP A 35 -13.78 6.93 1.69
C TRP A 35 -13.33 6.80 0.23
N PHE A 36 -13.37 7.90 -0.54
CA PHE A 36 -12.90 7.89 -1.92
C PHE A 36 -11.43 7.50 -2.03
N VAL A 37 -10.55 8.05 -1.17
CA VAL A 37 -9.12 7.71 -1.16
C VAL A 37 -8.89 6.24 -0.79
N HIS A 38 -9.62 5.70 0.19
CA HIS A 38 -9.52 4.28 0.53
C HIS A 38 -9.94 3.38 -0.63
N PHE A 39 -11.07 3.69 -1.28
CA PHE A 39 -11.55 2.92 -2.42
C PHE A 39 -10.57 2.98 -3.59
N LEU A 40 -10.07 4.17 -3.91
CA LEU A 40 -9.12 4.35 -5.01
C LEU A 40 -7.84 3.52 -4.78
N LEU A 41 -7.29 3.59 -3.56
CA LEU A 41 -6.09 2.83 -3.19
C LEU A 41 -6.30 1.32 -3.27
N ILE A 42 -7.44 0.81 -2.76
CA ILE A 42 -7.78 -0.61 -2.84
C ILE A 42 -7.95 -1.05 -4.30
N ILE A 43 -8.71 -0.29 -5.10
CA ILE A 43 -8.99 -0.64 -6.51
C ILE A 43 -7.68 -0.66 -7.31
N VAL A 44 -6.83 0.36 -7.16
CA VAL A 44 -5.54 0.43 -7.85
C VAL A 44 -4.62 -0.70 -7.39
N GLY A 45 -4.59 -1.00 -6.09
CA GLY A 45 -3.84 -2.13 -5.54
C GLY A 45 -4.27 -3.46 -6.12
N ILE A 46 -5.58 -3.73 -6.17
CA ILE A 46 -6.14 -4.96 -6.73
C ILE A 46 -5.80 -5.06 -8.22
N ALA A 47 -5.99 -3.99 -8.99
CA ALA A 47 -5.69 -3.96 -10.41
C ALA A 47 -4.20 -4.28 -10.67
N PHE A 48 -3.30 -3.71 -9.88
CA PHE A 48 -1.86 -3.93 -10.03
C PHE A 48 -1.43 -5.34 -9.62
N GLY A 49 -1.98 -5.86 -8.53
CA GLY A 49 -1.76 -7.25 -8.12
C GLY A 49 -2.25 -8.24 -9.17
N TRP A 50 -3.43 -8.00 -9.73
CA TRP A 50 -4.05 -8.84 -10.77
C TRP A 50 -3.23 -8.86 -12.07
N VAL A 51 -2.79 -7.69 -12.54
CA VAL A 51 -1.93 -7.60 -13.74
C VAL A 51 -0.61 -8.34 -13.53
N ASN A 52 -0.01 -8.27 -12.34
CA ASN A 52 1.23 -8.99 -12.03
C ASN A 52 1.02 -10.51 -11.93
N SER A 53 -0.08 -10.98 -11.34
CA SER A 53 -0.44 -12.41 -11.31
C SER A 53 -0.56 -12.98 -12.73
N GLN A 54 -1.18 -12.23 -13.66
CA GLN A 54 -1.25 -12.67 -15.06
C GLN A 54 0.08 -12.60 -15.82
N ARG A 55 0.97 -11.67 -15.45
CA ARG A 55 2.27 -11.48 -16.13
C ARG A 55 3.27 -12.58 -15.77
N TYR A 56 3.17 -13.13 -14.56
CA TYR A 56 4.06 -14.16 -14.05
C TYR A 56 3.24 -15.43 -13.76
N PRO A 57 3.22 -16.42 -14.67
CA PRO A 57 2.49 -17.67 -14.46
C PRO A 57 3.17 -18.47 -13.33
N LEU A 58 2.72 -18.20 -12.12
CA LEU A 58 3.19 -18.81 -10.88
C LEU A 58 2.05 -19.65 -10.31
N ASN A 59 2.39 -20.75 -9.63
CA ASN A 59 1.39 -21.66 -9.10
C ASN A 59 1.18 -21.45 -7.59
N GLY A 60 -0.09 -21.42 -7.17
CA GLY A 60 -0.51 -21.50 -5.77
C GLY A 60 0.02 -20.38 -4.89
N LEU A 61 0.80 -20.73 -3.85
CA LEU A 61 1.29 -19.79 -2.84
C LEU A 61 2.15 -18.66 -3.41
N TRP A 62 2.87 -18.91 -4.50
CA TRP A 62 3.74 -17.90 -5.10
C TRP A 62 2.98 -16.79 -5.81
N GLU A 63 1.88 -17.14 -6.46
CA GLU A 63 1.00 -16.18 -7.11
C GLU A 63 0.39 -15.23 -6.06
N LEU A 64 -0.04 -15.79 -4.93
CA LEU A 64 -0.58 -15.01 -3.81
C LEU A 64 0.47 -14.05 -3.21
N LEU A 65 1.72 -14.50 -3.05
CA LEU A 65 2.81 -13.67 -2.55
C LEU A 65 3.18 -12.54 -3.52
N VAL A 66 3.19 -12.81 -4.83
CA VAL A 66 3.43 -11.77 -5.85
C VAL A 66 2.27 -10.78 -5.92
N PHE A 67 1.03 -11.25 -5.79
CA PHE A 67 -0.14 -10.39 -5.69
C PHE A 67 -0.05 -9.47 -4.47
N LEU A 68 0.19 -10.03 -3.27
CA LEU A 68 0.25 -9.27 -2.01
C LEU A 68 1.41 -8.27 -2.00
N SER A 69 2.58 -8.67 -2.49
CA SER A 69 3.73 -7.75 -2.59
C SER A 69 3.47 -6.63 -3.60
N SER A 70 2.95 -6.94 -4.79
CA SER A 70 2.59 -5.93 -5.79
C SER A 70 1.51 -4.98 -5.28
N PHE A 71 0.51 -5.51 -4.57
CA PHE A 71 -0.52 -4.74 -3.90
C PHE A 71 0.09 -3.78 -2.88
N GLY A 72 0.98 -4.25 -2.00
CA GLY A 72 1.58 -3.36 -1.00
C GLY A 72 2.56 -2.34 -1.60
N VAL A 73 3.32 -2.70 -2.64
CA VAL A 73 4.29 -1.80 -3.30
C VAL A 73 3.60 -0.54 -3.84
N ILE A 74 2.41 -0.67 -4.42
CA ILE A 74 1.73 0.51 -4.99
C ILE A 74 1.26 1.52 -3.92
N HIS A 75 1.19 1.09 -2.66
CA HIS A 75 0.86 1.97 -1.54
C HIS A 75 2.09 2.72 -0.99
N ILE A 76 3.31 2.36 -1.37
CA ILE A 76 4.54 3.02 -0.87
C ILE A 76 4.57 4.53 -1.19
N PRO A 77 4.27 4.99 -2.42
CA PRO A 77 4.27 6.42 -2.71
C PRO A 77 3.22 7.18 -1.89
N ALA A 78 2.04 6.60 -1.70
CA ALA A 78 0.99 7.18 -0.86
C ALA A 78 1.42 7.24 0.61
N ALA A 79 2.05 6.18 1.13
CA ALA A 79 2.63 6.16 2.47
C ALA A 79 3.70 7.25 2.64
N ALA A 80 4.59 7.41 1.66
CA ALA A 80 5.66 8.41 1.68
C ALA A 80 5.11 9.85 1.67
N ILE A 81 4.15 10.15 0.79
CA ILE A 81 3.50 11.48 0.74
C ILE A 81 2.81 11.79 2.08
N LEU A 82 2.09 10.81 2.64
CA LEU A 82 1.47 10.98 3.96
C LEU A 82 2.56 11.21 5.02
N PHE A 83 3.63 10.43 5.02
CA PHE A 83 4.72 10.59 5.99
C PHE A 83 5.36 11.98 5.93
N ILE A 84 5.67 12.50 4.74
CA ILE A 84 6.21 13.86 4.56
C ILE A 84 5.23 14.91 5.09
N LYS A 85 3.93 14.78 4.76
CA LYS A 85 2.89 15.68 5.30
C LYS A 85 2.81 15.65 6.82
N ARG A 86 3.14 14.52 7.47
CA ARG A 86 3.25 14.45 8.94
C ARG A 86 4.30 15.42 9.45
N GLN A 87 5.49 15.35 8.88
CA GLN A 87 6.66 16.06 9.36
C GLN A 87 6.43 17.56 9.20
N GLN A 88 5.91 17.98 8.05
CA GLN A 88 5.50 19.36 7.80
C GLN A 88 4.46 19.87 8.80
N LYS A 89 3.47 19.05 9.19
CA LYS A 89 2.47 19.45 10.20
C LYS A 89 3.09 19.62 11.58
N ILE A 90 4.07 18.78 11.95
CA ILE A 90 4.78 18.86 13.23
C ILE A 90 5.65 20.10 13.29
N GLU A 91 6.37 20.43 12.22
CA GLU A 91 7.22 21.63 12.15
C GLU A 91 6.42 22.93 12.27
N LYS A 92 5.21 22.99 11.69
CA LYS A 92 4.35 24.19 11.72
C LYS A 92 3.76 24.53 13.10
N HIS A 93 3.95 23.68 14.11
CA HIS A 93 3.44 23.85 15.48
C HIS A 93 4.56 23.83 16.53
N LYS A 94 5.82 23.88 16.11
CA LYS A 94 6.97 24.23 16.94
C LYS A 94 7.27 25.71 16.76
#